data_AF-A0A9P4Q988-F1
#
_entry.id   AF-A0A9P4Q988-F1
#
_cell.length_a   1.000
_cell.length_b   1.000
_cell.length_c   1.000
_cell.angle_alpha   90.00
_cell.angle_beta   90.00
_cell.angle_gamma   90.00
#
_symmetry.space_group_name_H-M   'P 1'
#
loop_
_entity.id
_entity.type
_entity.pdbx_description
1 polymer ?
#
loop_
_entity_poly.entity_id
_entity_poly.type
_entity_poly.pdbx_seq_one_letter_code
_entity_poly.pdbx_strand_id
1 'polypeptide(L)'
;MIRDQGIHQFPDSPLQKNPFEYTFGKPIFEYFKDDKEQKEAFDNYMTIRRDPNAPQWFDTYPVEDCLGASLKSGPNDALLIDVGGGKGHEISKFQRRFPHLPGRRILQDLPQTIRAIDSKPADIELMEHDFFTEQPVKGARMYYLRAVMHDWSDSKCKVILSRIVEAMDKDYSRILIDDYVLPNTKAGWRAASMDVFMMLVASGIERTQRQWDQLLSSVDLEIVKVWKAKAGSESIIEARIRSS
;
A
#
# COMPACT_ATOMS: atom_id res chain seq x y z
N MET A 1 27.11 -1.58 22.04
CA MET A 1 25.82 -2.24 21.70
C MET A 1 25.26 -1.53 20.48
N ILE A 2 24.50 -2.16 19.58
CA ILE A 2 24.00 -1.55 18.31
C ILE A 2 23.37 -0.15 18.53
N ARG A 3 22.77 0.10 19.70
CA ARG A 3 22.13 1.38 20.06
C ARG A 3 23.09 2.55 20.35
N ASP A 4 24.38 2.31 20.54
CA ASP A 4 25.37 3.38 20.85
C ASP A 4 25.88 4.10 19.58
N GLN A 5 25.44 3.68 18.38
CA GLN A 5 25.97 4.16 17.09
C GLN A 5 25.00 5.05 16.29
N GLY A 6 24.01 5.68 16.93
CA GLY A 6 23.10 6.58 16.22
C GLY A 6 22.18 5.86 15.23
N ILE A 7 21.64 4.71 15.63
CA ILE A 7 20.64 3.97 14.85
C ILE A 7 19.25 4.48 15.24
N HIS A 8 18.47 4.88 14.24
CA HIS A 8 17.17 5.53 14.40
C HIS A 8 16.07 4.66 13.80
N GLN A 9 14.91 4.61 14.48
CA GLN A 9 13.72 3.96 13.92
C GLN A 9 13.20 4.70 12.69
N PHE A 10 13.26 6.03 12.67
CA PHE A 10 12.86 6.86 11.52
C PHE A 10 14.04 7.78 11.17
N PRO A 11 14.89 7.41 10.19
CA PRO A 11 15.96 8.27 9.72
C PRO A 11 15.37 9.40 8.86
N ASP A 12 15.17 10.58 9.47
CA ASP A 12 14.68 11.79 8.77
C ASP A 12 15.83 12.62 8.16
N SER A 13 17.08 12.18 8.34
CA SER A 13 18.28 12.81 7.79
C SER A 13 19.17 11.78 7.08
N PRO A 14 19.88 12.15 5.99
CA PRO A 14 20.80 11.24 5.28
C PRO A 14 21.93 10.63 6.15
N LEU A 15 22.20 11.23 7.31
CA LEU A 15 23.20 10.74 8.27
C LEU A 15 22.66 9.68 9.22
N GLN A 16 21.34 9.55 9.33
CA GLN A 16 20.68 8.59 10.19
C GLN A 16 20.46 7.29 9.42
N LYS A 17 20.59 6.15 10.12
CA LYS A 17 20.38 4.83 9.54
C LYS A 17 19.47 4.00 10.44
N ASN A 18 18.62 3.20 9.83
CA ASN A 18 17.93 2.12 10.54
C ASN A 18 18.86 0.89 10.73
N PRO A 19 18.47 -0.12 11.52
CA PRO A 19 19.30 -1.31 11.74
C PRO A 19 19.72 -2.02 10.45
N PHE A 20 18.80 -2.18 9.48
CA PHE A 20 19.11 -2.80 8.19
C PHE A 20 20.12 -1.99 7.38
N GLU A 21 19.90 -0.69 7.24
CA GLU A 21 20.80 0.22 6.52
C GLU A 21 22.18 0.32 7.16
N TYR A 22 22.24 0.26 8.49
CA TYR A 22 23.49 0.20 9.22
C TYR A 22 24.29 -1.07 8.86
N THR A 23 23.61 -2.22 8.77
CA THR A 23 24.24 -3.52 8.47
C THR A 23 24.60 -3.67 6.98
N PHE A 24 23.70 -3.31 6.07
CA PHE A 24 23.84 -3.57 4.62
C PHE A 24 24.26 -2.34 3.81
N GLY A 25 24.37 -1.17 4.44
CA GLY A 25 24.87 0.06 3.84
C GLY A 25 23.90 0.79 2.91
N LYS A 26 22.68 0.28 2.70
CA LYS A 26 21.65 0.88 1.85
C LYS A 26 20.23 0.48 2.30
N PRO A 27 19.18 1.22 1.91
CA PRO A 27 17.78 0.88 2.20
C PRO A 27 17.39 -0.48 1.60
N ILE A 28 16.43 -1.18 2.21
CA ILE A 28 16.04 -2.54 1.81
C ILE A 28 15.60 -2.66 0.33
N PHE A 29 14.84 -1.69 -0.18
CA PHE A 29 14.40 -1.71 -1.58
C PHE A 29 15.52 -1.39 -2.58
N GLU A 30 16.55 -0.65 -2.15
CA GLU A 30 17.77 -0.48 -2.95
C GLU A 30 18.65 -1.74 -2.88
N TYR A 31 18.70 -2.41 -1.74
CA TYR A 31 19.38 -3.70 -1.58
C TYR A 31 18.86 -4.77 -2.52
N PHE A 32 17.54 -4.85 -2.70
CA PHE A 32 16.93 -5.78 -3.65
C PHE A 32 17.32 -5.57 -5.13
N LYS A 33 17.84 -4.39 -5.50
CA LYS A 33 18.32 -4.17 -6.88
C LYS A 33 19.61 -4.95 -7.15
N ASP A 34 20.41 -5.17 -6.11
CA ASP A 34 21.71 -5.84 -6.22
C ASP A 34 21.62 -7.33 -5.88
N ASP A 35 20.61 -7.75 -5.11
CA ASP A 35 20.43 -9.13 -4.65
C ASP A 35 19.11 -9.73 -5.15
N LYS A 36 19.20 -10.43 -6.27
CA LYS A 36 18.04 -11.07 -6.93
C LYS A 36 17.41 -12.17 -6.10
N GLU A 37 18.22 -12.96 -5.39
CA GLU A 37 17.71 -14.07 -4.56
C GLU A 37 16.85 -13.52 -3.42
N GLN A 38 17.33 -12.47 -2.75
CA GLN A 38 16.57 -11.82 -1.68
C GLN A 38 15.32 -11.10 -2.22
N LYS A 39 15.39 -10.49 -3.41
CA LYS A 39 14.20 -9.91 -4.06
C LYS A 39 13.16 -10.97 -4.40
N GLU A 40 13.57 -12.12 -4.93
CA GLU A 40 12.66 -13.24 -5.21
C GLU A 40 12.03 -13.79 -3.93
N ALA A 41 12.82 -13.95 -2.87
CA ALA A 41 12.32 -14.37 -1.56
C ALA A 41 11.29 -13.37 -1.00
N PHE A 42 11.56 -12.07 -1.10
CA PHE A 42 10.62 -11.01 -0.72
C PHE A 42 9.32 -11.07 -1.53
N ASP A 43 9.42 -11.16 -2.86
CA ASP A 43 8.24 -11.25 -3.73
C ASP A 43 7.38 -12.47 -3.39
N ASN A 44 8.02 -13.63 -3.20
CA ASN A 44 7.35 -14.86 -2.81
C ASN A 44 6.64 -14.71 -1.46
N TYR A 45 7.29 -14.09 -0.47
CA TYR A 45 6.67 -13.78 0.81
C TYR A 45 5.42 -12.90 0.65
N MET A 46 5.50 -11.85 -0.16
CA MET A 46 4.36 -10.94 -0.41
C MET A 46 3.16 -11.67 -1.04
N THR A 47 3.39 -12.74 -1.81
CA THR A 47 2.30 -13.55 -2.39
C THR A 47 1.51 -14.33 -1.33
N ILE A 48 2.18 -14.81 -0.28
CA ILE A 48 1.60 -15.69 0.75
C ILE A 48 1.34 -14.97 2.08
N ARG A 49 1.69 -13.69 2.19
CA ARG A 49 1.59 -12.91 3.43
C ARG A 49 0.17 -12.87 4.01
N ARG A 50 -0.85 -12.79 3.16
CA ARG A 50 -2.25 -12.76 3.65
C ARG A 50 -2.55 -14.10 4.32
N ASP A 51 -3.12 -14.06 5.52
CA ASP A 51 -3.61 -15.27 6.19
C ASP A 51 -4.54 -16.04 5.23
N PRO A 52 -4.27 -17.32 4.94
CA PRO A 52 -5.06 -18.10 3.99
C PRO A 52 -6.52 -18.28 4.44
N ASN A 53 -6.82 -18.07 5.72
CA ASN A 53 -8.18 -18.09 6.26
C ASN A 53 -8.85 -16.71 6.26
N ALA A 54 -8.11 -15.65 5.95
CA ALA A 54 -8.69 -14.32 5.80
C ALA A 54 -9.35 -14.15 4.43
N PRO A 55 -10.50 -13.45 4.35
CA PRO A 55 -11.11 -13.10 3.08
C PRO A 55 -10.17 -12.20 2.24
N GLN A 56 -10.42 -12.10 0.93
CA GLN A 56 -9.73 -11.11 0.11
C GLN A 56 -10.19 -9.69 0.49
N TRP A 57 -9.40 -8.68 0.13
CA TRP A 57 -9.71 -7.28 0.44
C TRP A 57 -11.08 -6.86 -0.11
N PHE A 58 -11.43 -7.31 -1.32
CA PHE A 58 -12.70 -7.01 -1.99
C PHE A 58 -13.89 -7.84 -1.50
N ASP A 59 -13.67 -8.81 -0.61
CA ASP A 59 -14.75 -9.46 0.14
C ASP A 59 -14.96 -8.79 1.51
N THR A 60 -13.93 -8.08 2.01
CA THR A 60 -13.99 -7.29 3.26
C THR A 60 -14.56 -5.89 3.01
N TYR A 61 -14.11 -5.26 1.93
CA TYR A 61 -14.66 -4.04 1.36
C TYR A 61 -15.67 -4.42 0.28
N PRO A 62 -16.99 -4.20 0.47
CA PRO A 62 -18.02 -4.64 -0.47
C PRO A 62 -17.98 -3.78 -1.73
N VAL A 63 -17.13 -4.18 -2.68
CA VAL A 63 -16.79 -3.39 -3.88
C VAL A 63 -18.03 -2.90 -4.60
N GLU A 64 -18.96 -3.80 -4.95
CA GLU A 64 -20.13 -3.42 -5.76
C GLU A 64 -21.06 -2.41 -5.05
N ASP A 65 -21.22 -2.55 -3.73
CA ASP A 65 -22.02 -1.62 -2.93
C ASP A 65 -21.32 -0.26 -2.79
N CYS A 66 -20.02 -0.24 -2.56
CA CYS A 66 -19.24 0.98 -2.33
C CYS A 66 -18.85 1.72 -3.62
N LEU A 67 -18.80 1.03 -4.77
CA LEU A 67 -18.63 1.68 -6.08
C LEU A 67 -19.87 2.48 -6.47
N GLY A 68 -21.06 2.04 -6.04
CA GLY A 68 -22.34 2.65 -6.38
C GLY A 68 -22.69 2.51 -7.88
N ALA A 69 -23.78 3.13 -8.31
CA ALA A 69 -24.30 3.01 -9.67
C ALA A 69 -23.54 3.82 -10.75
N SER A 70 -22.57 4.65 -10.36
CA SER A 70 -22.02 5.73 -11.21
C SER A 70 -20.56 5.51 -11.58
N LEU A 71 -20.18 4.30 -11.98
CA LEU A 71 -18.83 4.08 -12.52
C LEU A 71 -18.66 4.82 -13.85
N LYS A 72 -17.60 5.61 -13.95
CA LYS A 72 -17.18 6.21 -15.22
C LYS A 72 -16.67 5.07 -16.12
N SER A 73 -17.12 5.04 -17.38
CA SER A 73 -16.86 3.95 -18.32
C SER A 73 -16.25 4.42 -19.65
N GLY A 74 -15.69 5.63 -19.69
CA GLY A 74 -14.95 6.14 -20.82
C GLY A 74 -13.63 5.38 -21.03
N PRO A 75 -13.04 5.48 -22.23
CA PRO A 75 -11.85 4.70 -22.61
C PRO A 75 -10.62 5.00 -21.73
N ASN A 76 -10.57 6.18 -21.11
CA ASN A 76 -9.46 6.60 -20.26
C ASN A 76 -9.76 6.45 -18.75
N ASP A 77 -11.00 6.12 -18.37
CA ASP A 77 -11.38 6.02 -16.97
C ASP A 77 -10.71 4.81 -16.31
N ALA A 78 -10.11 5.03 -15.16
CA ALA A 78 -9.47 3.99 -14.38
C ALA A 78 -10.35 3.59 -13.19
N LEU A 79 -10.61 2.29 -13.08
CA LEU A 79 -11.35 1.70 -11.96
C LEU A 79 -10.43 1.50 -10.75
N LEU A 80 -9.26 0.91 -10.99
CA LEU A 80 -8.36 0.48 -9.93
C LEU A 80 -6.90 0.73 -10.32
N ILE A 81 -6.19 1.50 -9.49
CA ILE A 81 -4.74 1.62 -9.51
C ILE A 81 -4.20 0.85 -8.31
N ASP A 82 -3.44 -0.22 -8.57
CA ASP A 82 -2.72 -0.99 -7.54
C ASP A 82 -1.32 -0.40 -7.39
N VAL A 83 -1.15 0.49 -6.42
CA VAL A 83 0.06 1.29 -6.20
C VAL A 83 1.04 0.52 -5.34
N GLY A 84 2.24 0.23 -5.86
CA GLY A 84 3.20 -0.66 -5.19
C GLY A 84 2.72 -2.12 -5.17
N GLY A 85 2.00 -2.54 -6.21
CA GLY A 85 1.30 -3.84 -6.24
C GLY A 85 2.21 -5.05 -6.47
N GLY A 86 3.53 -4.86 -6.56
CA GLY A 86 4.51 -5.91 -6.78
C GLY A 86 4.27 -6.64 -8.10
N LYS A 87 4.15 -7.97 -8.03
CA LYS A 87 3.82 -8.84 -9.17
C LYS A 87 2.32 -8.84 -9.55
N GLY A 88 1.51 -7.97 -8.93
CA GLY A 88 0.11 -7.75 -9.31
C GLY A 88 -0.86 -8.86 -8.88
N HIS A 89 -0.58 -9.56 -7.79
CA HIS A 89 -1.42 -10.67 -7.33
C HIS A 89 -2.83 -10.22 -6.96
N GLU A 90 -2.96 -9.08 -6.27
CA GLU A 90 -4.25 -8.60 -5.79
C GLU A 90 -5.11 -8.02 -6.92
N ILE A 91 -4.52 -7.16 -7.78
CA ILE A 91 -5.23 -6.67 -8.96
C ILE A 91 -5.63 -7.79 -9.93
N SER A 92 -4.82 -8.85 -10.06
CA SER A 92 -5.18 -10.03 -10.87
C SER A 92 -6.36 -10.81 -10.30
N LYS A 93 -6.43 -10.98 -8.97
CA LYS A 93 -7.59 -11.60 -8.32
C LYS A 93 -8.83 -10.72 -8.48
N PHE A 94 -8.68 -9.41 -8.32
CA PHE A 94 -9.76 -8.45 -8.53
C PHE A 94 -10.30 -8.50 -9.98
N GLN A 95 -9.42 -8.51 -10.99
CA GLN A 95 -9.82 -8.63 -12.39
C GLN A 95 -10.61 -9.90 -12.66
N ARG A 96 -10.16 -11.05 -12.13
CA ARG A 96 -10.89 -12.33 -12.28
C ARG A 96 -12.24 -12.32 -11.58
N ARG A 97 -12.36 -11.65 -10.45
CA ARG A 97 -13.59 -11.59 -9.65
C ARG A 97 -14.63 -10.63 -10.23
N PHE A 98 -14.18 -9.54 -10.82
CA PHE A 98 -15.04 -8.46 -11.33
C PHE A 98 -14.71 -8.09 -12.78
N PRO A 99 -14.71 -9.03 -13.73
CA PRO A 99 -14.38 -8.73 -15.12
C PRO A 99 -15.43 -7.84 -15.80
N HIS A 100 -16.66 -7.81 -15.26
CA HIS A 100 -17.78 -7.01 -15.77
C HIS A 100 -17.70 -5.52 -15.42
N LEU A 101 -16.91 -5.14 -14.40
CA LEU A 101 -16.81 -3.73 -14.02
C LEU A 101 -16.03 -2.95 -15.09
N PRO A 102 -16.54 -1.80 -15.56
CA PRO A 102 -15.87 -0.99 -16.56
C PRO A 102 -14.66 -0.25 -15.96
N GLY A 103 -13.77 0.20 -16.85
CA GLY A 103 -12.61 1.01 -16.49
C GLY A 103 -11.30 0.21 -16.44
N ARG A 104 -10.20 0.93 -16.65
CA ARG A 104 -8.84 0.39 -16.66
C ARG A 104 -8.42 -0.10 -15.29
N ARG A 105 -7.62 -1.16 -15.28
CA ARG A 105 -6.97 -1.72 -14.09
C ARG A 105 -5.48 -1.61 -14.32
N ILE A 106 -4.79 -0.86 -13.46
CA ILE A 106 -3.41 -0.45 -13.69
C ILE A 106 -2.57 -0.90 -12.49
N LEU A 107 -1.57 -1.75 -12.76
CA LEU A 107 -0.56 -2.13 -11.78
C LEU A 107 0.61 -1.16 -11.86
N GLN A 108 0.93 -0.52 -10.73
CA GLN A 108 2.07 0.37 -10.60
C GLN A 108 3.11 -0.22 -9.64
N ASP A 109 4.36 -0.25 -10.10
CA ASP A 109 5.53 -0.58 -9.26
C ASP A 109 6.80 -0.01 -9.90
N LEU A 110 7.95 -0.19 -9.24
CA LEU A 110 9.23 0.24 -9.76
C LEU A 110 9.60 -0.49 -11.07
N PRO A 111 10.43 0.12 -11.94
CA PRO A 111 10.80 -0.45 -13.23
C PRO A 111 11.29 -1.90 -13.17
N GLN A 112 12.15 -2.21 -12.20
CA GLN A 112 12.69 -3.56 -12.04
C GLN A 112 11.62 -4.60 -11.66
N THR A 113 10.59 -4.21 -10.91
CA THR A 113 9.49 -5.11 -10.55
C THR A 113 8.59 -5.34 -11.76
N ILE A 114 8.17 -4.27 -12.44
CA ILE A 114 7.27 -4.36 -13.59
C ILE A 114 7.91 -5.15 -14.74
N ARG A 115 9.19 -4.91 -15.03
CA ARG A 115 9.92 -5.61 -16.11
C ARG A 115 10.17 -7.09 -15.81
N ALA A 116 10.10 -7.51 -14.55
CA ALA A 116 10.25 -8.91 -14.14
C ALA A 116 8.95 -9.72 -14.24
N ILE A 117 7.84 -9.13 -14.71
CA ILE A 117 6.57 -9.82 -14.89
C ILE A 117 6.60 -10.54 -16.26
N ASP A 118 6.90 -11.84 -16.24
CA ASP A 118 7.03 -12.65 -17.47
C ASP A 118 5.70 -12.88 -18.19
N SER A 119 4.60 -12.98 -17.44
CA SER A 119 3.26 -13.17 -17.99
C SER A 119 2.33 -12.05 -17.57
N LYS A 120 2.14 -11.09 -18.48
CA LYS A 120 1.19 -9.99 -18.26
C LYS A 120 -0.22 -10.57 -18.07
N PRO A 121 -0.89 -10.30 -16.93
CA PRO A 121 -2.28 -10.67 -16.77
C PRO A 121 -3.14 -10.00 -17.84
N ALA A 122 -4.06 -10.74 -18.46
CA ALA A 122 -5.01 -10.16 -19.41
C ALA A 122 -5.78 -9.01 -18.77
N ASP A 123 -6.03 -7.94 -19.54
CA ASP A 123 -6.82 -6.77 -19.15
C ASP A 123 -6.30 -5.98 -17.93
N ILE A 124 -5.01 -6.12 -17.61
CA ILE A 124 -4.30 -5.29 -16.64
C ILE A 124 -3.20 -4.52 -17.36
N GLU A 125 -3.17 -3.21 -17.19
CA GLU A 125 -2.11 -2.34 -17.67
C GLU A 125 -0.94 -2.36 -16.69
N LEU A 126 0.28 -2.51 -17.20
CA LEU A 126 1.50 -2.44 -16.39
C LEU A 126 2.09 -1.04 -16.56
N MET A 127 2.39 -0.38 -15.45
CA MET A 127 2.89 1.00 -15.45
C MET A 127 4.08 1.11 -14.48
N GLU A 128 5.25 1.44 -15.02
CA GLU A 128 6.41 1.80 -14.19
C GLU A 128 6.13 3.12 -13.48
N HIS A 129 6.19 3.13 -12.15
CA HIS A 129 5.91 4.33 -11.37
C HIS A 129 6.62 4.30 -10.00
N ASP A 130 7.20 5.45 -9.64
CA ASP A 130 7.65 5.74 -8.29
C ASP A 130 6.60 6.61 -7.60
N PHE A 131 5.94 6.07 -6.57
CA PHE A 131 4.88 6.75 -5.81
C PHE A 131 5.31 8.01 -5.04
N PHE A 132 6.60 8.33 -4.99
CA PHE A 132 7.09 9.60 -4.45
C PHE A 132 7.00 10.73 -5.49
N THR A 133 6.80 10.37 -6.77
CA THR A 133 6.59 11.29 -7.88
C THR A 133 5.10 11.55 -8.12
N GLU A 134 4.78 12.52 -8.97
CA GLU A 134 3.39 12.84 -9.32
C GLU A 134 2.64 11.60 -9.82
N GLN A 135 1.47 11.31 -9.24
CA GLN A 135 0.62 10.20 -9.68
C GLN A 135 0.09 10.48 -11.11
N PRO A 136 0.49 9.69 -12.13
CA PRO A 136 0.17 9.99 -13.53
C PRO A 136 -1.30 9.74 -13.89
N VAL A 137 -1.99 8.84 -13.18
CA VAL A 137 -3.38 8.52 -13.49
C VAL A 137 -4.32 9.37 -12.65
N LYS A 138 -5.03 10.29 -13.30
CA LYS A 138 -5.93 11.25 -12.64
C LYS A 138 -7.36 10.72 -12.59
N GLY A 139 -8.07 11.02 -11.50
CA GLY A 139 -9.50 10.77 -11.33
C GLY A 139 -9.89 9.29 -11.28
N ALA A 140 -8.97 8.39 -10.92
CA ALA A 140 -9.29 6.97 -10.81
C ALA A 140 -10.29 6.73 -9.69
N ARG A 141 -11.13 5.69 -9.82
CA ARG A 141 -12.13 5.38 -8.80
C ARG A 141 -11.49 4.91 -7.50
N MET A 142 -10.50 4.02 -7.58
CA MET A 142 -9.78 3.49 -6.42
C MET A 142 -8.27 3.58 -6.65
N TYR A 143 -7.57 4.19 -5.68
CA TYR A 143 -6.14 4.04 -5.49
C TYR A 143 -5.92 3.08 -4.32
N TYR A 144 -5.41 1.90 -4.61
CA TYR A 144 -5.25 0.81 -3.65
C TYR A 144 -3.78 0.67 -3.26
N LEU A 145 -3.51 0.64 -1.95
CA LEU A 145 -2.18 0.46 -1.40
C LEU A 145 -2.23 -0.66 -0.38
N ARG A 146 -1.60 -1.79 -0.69
CA ARG A 146 -1.51 -2.93 0.23
C ARG A 146 -0.11 -3.07 0.75
N ALA A 147 0.05 -3.07 2.08
CA ALA A 147 1.36 -3.27 2.69
C ALA A 147 2.46 -2.34 2.12
N VAL A 148 2.06 -1.11 1.79
CA VAL A 148 2.98 -0.05 1.33
C VAL A 148 3.26 0.88 2.48
N MET A 149 2.20 1.40 3.09
CA MET A 149 2.28 2.50 4.04
C MET A 149 3.00 2.11 5.34
N HIS A 150 2.94 0.83 5.73
CA HIS A 150 3.67 0.33 6.90
C HIS A 150 5.20 0.30 6.74
N ASP A 151 5.73 0.33 5.51
CA ASP A 151 7.17 0.37 5.24
C ASP A 151 7.78 1.75 5.49
N TRP A 152 6.95 2.79 5.64
CA TRP A 152 7.41 4.17 5.60
C TRP A 152 7.08 4.95 6.86
N SER A 153 7.97 5.87 7.23
CA SER A 153 7.71 6.88 8.25
C SER A 153 6.50 7.76 7.86
N ASP A 154 5.91 8.44 8.84
CA ASP A 154 4.79 9.36 8.58
C ASP A 154 5.19 10.50 7.62
N SER A 155 6.43 10.99 7.68
CA SER A 155 6.93 12.03 6.77
C SER A 155 6.93 11.56 5.31
N LYS A 156 7.35 10.31 5.05
CA LYS A 156 7.34 9.69 3.72
C LYS A 156 5.94 9.31 3.27
N CYS A 157 5.12 8.76 4.18
CA CYS A 157 3.71 8.47 3.91
C CYS A 157 2.93 9.71 3.46
N LYS A 158 3.18 10.88 4.08
CA LYS A 158 2.57 12.14 3.66
C LYS A 158 2.91 12.48 2.21
N VAL A 159 4.17 12.32 1.79
CA VAL A 159 4.56 12.56 0.40
C VAL A 159 3.76 11.67 -0.54
N ILE A 160 3.74 10.35 -0.30
CA ILE A 160 3.00 9.38 -1.13
C ILE A 160 1.51 9.75 -1.21
N LEU A 161 0.87 9.99 -0.07
CA LEU A 161 -0.56 10.30 -0.01
C LEU A 161 -0.86 11.65 -0.68
N SER A 162 -0.03 12.67 -0.50
CA SER A 162 -0.20 13.97 -1.18
C SER A 162 -0.18 13.82 -2.71
N ARG A 163 0.72 12.98 -3.25
CA ARG A 163 0.76 12.71 -4.71
C ARG A 163 -0.51 12.04 -5.23
N ILE A 164 -1.10 11.17 -4.42
CA ILE A 164 -2.37 10.53 -4.76
C ILE A 164 -3.52 11.54 -4.64
N VAL A 165 -3.58 12.33 -3.57
CA VAL A 165 -4.58 13.39 -3.36
C VAL A 165 -4.60 14.39 -4.52
N GLU A 166 -3.42 14.81 -5.01
CA GLU A 166 -3.28 15.68 -6.19
C GLU A 166 -3.90 15.07 -7.46
N ALA A 167 -4.00 13.74 -7.55
CA ALA A 167 -4.59 13.04 -8.68
C ALA A 167 -6.07 12.68 -8.49
N MET A 168 -6.60 12.75 -7.27
CA MET A 168 -7.97 12.33 -6.95
C MET A 168 -9.02 13.32 -7.47
N ASP A 169 -10.14 12.77 -7.93
CA ASP A 169 -11.39 13.49 -8.07
C ASP A 169 -12.09 13.50 -6.70
N LYS A 170 -12.36 14.69 -6.14
CA LYS A 170 -12.91 14.85 -4.78
C LYS A 170 -14.22 14.10 -4.56
N ASP A 171 -15.08 14.07 -5.56
CA ASP A 171 -16.43 13.50 -5.44
C ASP A 171 -16.46 12.01 -5.84
N TYR A 172 -15.44 11.56 -6.57
CA TYR A 172 -15.41 10.23 -7.17
C TYR A 172 -14.33 9.30 -6.61
N SER A 173 -13.12 9.78 -6.35
CA SER A 173 -12.00 8.91 -5.99
C SER A 173 -12.07 8.44 -4.54
N ARG A 174 -11.54 7.24 -4.29
CA ARG A 174 -11.27 6.68 -2.97
C ARG A 174 -9.84 6.18 -2.89
N ILE A 175 -9.25 6.31 -1.70
CA ILE A 175 -8.03 5.60 -1.32
C ILE A 175 -8.45 4.39 -0.49
N LEU A 176 -7.92 3.23 -0.83
CA LEU A 176 -8.10 1.99 -0.07
C LEU A 176 -6.73 1.53 0.41
N ILE A 177 -6.48 1.64 1.72
CA ILE A 177 -5.24 1.15 2.34
C ILE A 177 -5.54 -0.20 2.98
N ASP A 178 -4.89 -1.25 2.50
CA ASP A 178 -4.95 -2.60 3.07
C ASP A 178 -3.72 -2.83 3.95
N ASP A 179 -3.90 -2.64 5.25
CA ASP A 179 -2.83 -2.67 6.23
C ASP A 179 -3.33 -2.99 7.65
N TYR A 180 -2.43 -3.11 8.63
CA TYR A 180 -2.85 -3.31 10.03
C TYR A 180 -3.50 -2.06 10.62
N VAL A 181 -4.52 -2.28 11.46
CA VAL A 181 -5.10 -1.27 12.34
C VAL A 181 -5.03 -1.78 13.78
N LEU A 182 -3.96 -1.41 14.47
CA LEU A 182 -3.67 -1.91 15.81
C LEU A 182 -4.66 -1.36 16.86
N PRO A 183 -5.03 -2.16 17.88
CA PRO A 183 -5.66 -1.63 19.07
C PRO A 183 -4.65 -0.80 19.87
N ASN A 184 -5.14 0.21 20.62
CA ASN A 184 -4.28 1.07 21.44
C ASN A 184 -3.50 0.31 22.53
N THR A 185 -3.99 -0.86 22.96
CA THR A 185 -3.33 -1.73 23.92
C THR A 185 -3.62 -3.19 23.57
N LYS A 186 -2.78 -4.12 24.05
CA LYS A 186 -2.98 -5.58 23.91
C LYS A 186 -3.10 -6.03 22.44
N ALA A 187 -2.27 -5.48 21.56
CA ALA A 187 -2.15 -5.96 20.20
C ALA A 187 -1.81 -7.47 20.19
N GLY A 188 -2.40 -8.21 19.26
CA GLY A 188 -2.09 -9.62 19.07
C GLY A 188 -0.62 -9.79 18.67
N TRP A 189 -0.01 -10.92 19.07
CA TRP A 189 1.43 -11.14 18.89
C TRP A 189 1.90 -10.99 17.44
N ARG A 190 1.10 -11.40 16.44
CA ARG A 190 1.46 -11.27 15.01
C ARG A 190 1.64 -9.82 14.60
N ALA A 191 0.68 -8.98 14.97
CA ALA A 191 0.68 -7.57 14.62
C ALA A 191 1.82 -6.83 15.37
N ALA A 192 2.04 -7.15 16.65
CA ALA A 192 3.17 -6.62 17.40
C ALA A 192 4.53 -7.07 16.85
N SER A 193 4.66 -8.33 16.41
CA SER A 193 5.90 -8.82 15.79
C SER A 193 6.16 -8.17 14.44
N MET A 194 5.10 -7.87 13.67
CA MET A 194 5.23 -7.17 12.40
C MET A 194 5.71 -5.73 12.62
N ASP A 195 5.17 -5.02 13.62
CA ASP A 195 5.62 -3.66 13.97
C ASP A 195 7.12 -3.61 14.28
N VAL A 196 7.59 -4.53 15.13
CA VAL A 196 9.03 -4.64 15.45
C VAL A 196 9.82 -5.00 14.19
N PHE A 197 9.32 -5.89 13.34
CA PHE A 197 9.99 -6.26 12.09
C PHE A 197 10.12 -5.05 11.14
N MET A 198 9.05 -4.29 10.94
CA MET A 198 9.04 -3.07 10.12
C MET A 198 9.99 -1.99 10.63
N MET A 199 10.06 -1.80 11.95
CA MET A 199 11.07 -0.94 12.59
C MET A 199 12.50 -1.36 12.23
N LEU A 200 12.78 -2.66 12.19
CA LEU A 200 14.13 -3.17 11.92
C LEU A 200 14.54 -3.02 10.44
N VAL A 201 13.61 -3.26 9.51
CA VAL A 201 13.94 -3.43 8.09
C VAL A 201 13.65 -2.22 7.21
N ALA A 202 12.58 -1.48 7.50
CA ALA A 202 12.08 -0.45 6.60
C ALA A 202 12.02 0.95 7.23
N SER A 203 12.35 1.09 8.53
CA SER A 203 11.99 2.30 9.30
C SER A 203 10.48 2.51 9.34
N GLY A 204 9.75 1.39 9.33
CA GLY A 204 8.30 1.36 9.26
C GLY A 204 7.63 1.31 10.63
N ILE A 205 6.29 1.29 10.61
CA ILE A 205 5.44 1.18 11.79
C ILE A 205 4.08 0.61 11.41
N GLU A 206 3.56 -0.28 12.26
CA GLU A 206 2.16 -0.65 12.22
C GLU A 206 1.33 0.36 13.02
N ARG A 207 0.29 0.90 12.41
CA ARG A 207 -0.44 2.05 12.97
C ARG A 207 -1.71 1.65 13.68
N THR A 208 -2.00 2.34 14.77
CA THR A 208 -3.33 2.34 15.42
C THR A 208 -4.32 3.16 14.59
N GLN A 209 -5.62 2.97 14.85
CA GLN A 209 -6.69 3.81 14.26
C GLN A 209 -6.38 5.31 14.40
N ARG A 210 -5.98 5.75 15.60
CA ARG A 210 -5.69 7.16 15.88
C ARG A 210 -4.52 7.69 15.04
N GLN A 211 -3.49 6.87 14.83
CA GLN A 211 -2.35 7.25 14.00
C GLN A 211 -2.73 7.32 12.52
N TRP A 212 -3.59 6.41 12.04
CA TRP A 212 -4.16 6.49 10.69
C TRP A 212 -4.98 7.77 10.50
N ASP A 213 -5.87 8.08 11.45
CA ASP A 213 -6.67 9.31 11.42
C ASP A 213 -5.79 10.56 11.33
N GLN A 214 -4.72 10.63 12.13
CA GLN A 214 -3.77 11.74 12.15
C GLN A 214 -2.98 11.86 10.84
N LEU A 215 -2.46 10.73 10.33
CA LEU A 215 -1.69 10.70 9.09
C LEU A 215 -2.55 11.17 7.91
N LEU A 216 -3.74 10.59 7.73
CA LEU A 216 -4.65 10.92 6.63
C LEU A 216 -5.15 12.37 6.73
N SER A 217 -5.52 12.81 7.94
CA SER A 217 -5.96 14.19 8.16
C SER A 217 -4.89 15.23 7.84
N SER A 218 -3.60 14.87 7.90
CA SER A 218 -2.50 15.80 7.62
C SER A 218 -2.31 16.11 6.14
N VAL A 219 -3.03 15.39 5.25
CA VAL A 219 -3.01 15.55 3.79
C VAL A 219 -4.43 15.65 3.22
N ASP A 220 -5.33 16.28 4.00
CA ASP A 220 -6.72 16.55 3.61
C ASP A 220 -7.57 15.32 3.29
N LEU A 221 -7.21 14.16 3.84
CA LEU A 221 -8.02 12.94 3.77
C LEU A 221 -8.83 12.74 5.06
N GLU A 222 -9.99 12.12 4.93
CA GLU A 222 -10.78 11.61 6.05
C GLU A 222 -11.09 10.13 5.84
N ILE A 223 -11.09 9.36 6.93
CA ILE A 223 -11.50 7.96 6.91
C ILE A 223 -13.03 7.92 6.80
N VAL A 224 -13.52 7.29 5.74
CA VAL A 224 -14.94 6.97 5.56
C VAL A 224 -15.30 5.81 6.48
N LYS A 225 -14.50 4.74 6.43
CA LYS A 225 -14.71 3.53 7.22
C LYS A 225 -13.47 2.66 7.28
N VAL A 226 -13.28 1.97 8.41
CA VAL A 226 -12.34 0.86 8.51
C VAL A 226 -13.11 -0.45 8.46
N TRP A 227 -12.90 -1.19 7.38
CA TRP A 227 -13.51 -2.48 7.11
C TRP A 227 -12.64 -3.59 7.69
N LYS A 228 -13.21 -4.37 8.61
CA LYS A 228 -12.49 -5.45 9.30
C LYS A 228 -13.11 -6.80 8.95
N ALA A 229 -12.27 -7.75 8.59
CA ALA A 229 -12.68 -9.13 8.43
C ALA A 229 -12.86 -9.83 9.79
N LYS A 230 -13.66 -10.90 9.82
CA LYS A 230 -13.81 -11.76 11.02
C LYS A 230 -12.55 -12.57 11.34
N ALA A 231 -11.75 -12.84 10.32
CA ALA A 231 -10.49 -13.58 10.38
C ALA A 231 -9.38 -12.78 9.68
N GLY A 232 -8.13 -12.95 10.13
CA GLY A 232 -7.01 -12.13 9.71
C GLY A 232 -6.72 -10.96 10.66
N SER A 233 -5.62 -10.26 10.41
CA SER A 233 -5.17 -9.12 11.24
C SER A 233 -5.09 -7.79 10.47
N GLU A 234 -5.24 -7.83 9.15
CA GLU A 234 -5.25 -6.67 8.25
C GLU A 234 -6.68 -6.11 8.13
N SER A 235 -6.81 -4.86 7.72
CA SER A 235 -8.08 -4.15 7.53
C SER A 235 -8.02 -3.27 6.30
N ILE A 236 -9.17 -2.96 5.70
CA ILE A 236 -9.26 -2.00 4.60
C ILE A 236 -9.71 -0.66 5.15
N ILE A 237 -8.83 0.32 5.11
CA ILE A 237 -9.11 1.71 5.45
C ILE A 237 -9.57 2.40 4.18
N GLU A 238 -10.86 2.73 4.12
CA GLU A 238 -11.43 3.54 3.05
C GLU A 238 -11.31 5.02 3.44
N ALA A 239 -10.65 5.80 2.60
CA ALA A 239 -10.48 7.23 2.78
C ALA A 239 -10.89 8.02 1.52
N ARG A 240 -11.26 9.28 1.72
CA ARG A 240 -11.59 10.24 0.67
C ARG A 240 -11.03 11.62 1.01
N ILE A 241 -10.96 12.52 0.03
CA ILE A 241 -10.69 13.93 0.30
C ILE A 241 -11.79 14.48 1.21
N ARG A 242 -11.40 15.19 2.26
CA ARG A 242 -12.30 15.77 3.24
C ARG A 242 -13.35 16.65 2.55
N SER A 243 -14.62 16.40 2.88
CA SER A 243 -15.69 17.32 2.48
C SER A 243 -15.56 18.60 3.30
N SER A 244 -15.54 19.74 2.61
CA SER A 244 -15.47 21.08 3.20
C SER A 244 -16.76 21.43 3.92
#